data_AF-A0ABD1ZB18-F1
#
_entry.id   AF-A0ABD1ZB18-F1
#
_cell.length_a   1.000
_cell.length_b   1.000
_cell.length_c   1.000
_cell.angle_alpha   90.00
_cell.angle_beta   90.00
_cell.angle_gamma   90.00
#
_symmetry.space_group_name_H-M   'P 1'
#
loop_
_entity.id
_entity.type
_entity.pdbx_description
1 polymer ?
#
loop_
_entity_poly.entity_id
_entity_poly.type
_entity_poly.pdbx_seq_one_letter_code
_entity_poly.pdbx_strand_id
1 'polypeptide(L)'
;MQVLAAETLCHLEEYLPPSFFKGQTHWLLHLPREVGICGPVHTRWMYFIERFLNILKDYVRQHARMEGSILEGHLLSEIMFHGSEVLGRLDSSAPISSFMDVEDVSETKEYTYGRKQRKKLDKVQYVQAHTFLLHNYEPMQPWLAKFDETRSNGRAIRHPSSTTFLQFMRNIIRKMDDG
;
A
#
# COMPACT_ATOMS: atom_id res chain seq x y z
N MET A 1 -31.25 -19.36 -27.58
CA MET A 1 -29.81 -19.35 -27.24
C MET A 1 -29.49 -20.20 -26.02
N GLN A 2 -30.21 -20.10 -24.89
CA GLN A 2 -29.94 -20.91 -23.69
C GLN A 2 -30.23 -22.41 -23.84
N VAL A 3 -31.25 -22.79 -24.63
CA VAL A 3 -31.60 -24.20 -24.88
C VAL A 3 -30.45 -24.93 -25.62
N LEU A 4 -29.93 -24.32 -26.68
CA LEU A 4 -28.76 -24.84 -27.41
C LEU A 4 -27.52 -24.94 -26.52
N ALA A 5 -27.29 -23.96 -25.64
CA ALA A 5 -26.14 -23.98 -24.73
C ALA A 5 -26.24 -25.14 -23.70
N ALA A 6 -27.45 -25.40 -23.19
CA ALA A 6 -27.70 -26.50 -22.27
C ALA A 6 -27.52 -27.87 -22.96
N GLU A 7 -28.03 -28.01 -24.19
CA GLU A 7 -27.83 -29.21 -25.01
C GLU A 7 -26.34 -29.44 -25.31
N THR A 8 -25.59 -28.39 -25.67
CA THR A 8 -24.14 -28.52 -25.90
C THR A 8 -23.38 -28.91 -24.63
N LEU A 9 -23.81 -28.45 -23.45
CA LEU A 9 -23.16 -28.84 -22.19
C LEU A 9 -23.48 -30.28 -21.80
N CYS A 10 -24.72 -30.74 -22.00
CA CYS A 10 -25.07 -32.16 -21.84
C CYS A 10 -24.25 -33.06 -22.76
N HIS A 11 -24.02 -32.64 -24.01
CA HIS A 11 -23.14 -33.38 -24.91
C HIS A 11 -21.68 -33.33 -24.48
N LEU A 12 -21.18 -32.21 -23.95
CA LEU A 12 -19.81 -32.12 -23.44
C LEU A 12 -19.60 -32.98 -22.19
N GLU A 13 -20.61 -33.15 -21.34
CA GLU A 13 -20.57 -34.06 -20.18
C GLU A 13 -20.37 -35.53 -20.55
N GLU A 14 -20.78 -35.91 -21.76
CA GLU A 14 -20.59 -37.27 -22.29
C GLU A 14 -19.12 -37.55 -22.64
N TYR A 15 -18.36 -36.51 -23.06
CA TYR A 15 -16.98 -36.66 -23.53
C TYR A 15 -15.92 -36.21 -22.52
N LEU A 16 -16.27 -35.40 -21.53
CA LEU A 16 -15.33 -34.82 -20.57
C LEU A 16 -15.52 -35.41 -19.16
N PRO A 17 -14.43 -35.61 -18.40
CA PRO A 17 -14.53 -36.19 -17.06
C PRO A 17 -15.31 -35.27 -16.11
N PRO A 18 -16.07 -35.81 -15.13
CA PRO A 18 -16.84 -35.01 -14.17
C PRO A 18 -16.04 -33.94 -13.43
N SER A 19 -14.72 -34.12 -13.28
CA SER A 19 -13.81 -33.15 -12.68
C SER A 19 -13.64 -31.85 -13.49
N PHE A 20 -13.99 -31.86 -14.79
CA PHE A 20 -13.98 -30.70 -15.67
C PHE A 20 -15.16 -29.76 -15.40
N PHE A 21 -16.32 -30.32 -15.04
CA PHE A 21 -17.55 -29.58 -14.74
C PHE A 21 -17.55 -29.10 -13.29
N LYS A 22 -16.66 -28.16 -12.99
CA LYS A 22 -16.74 -27.38 -11.75
C LYS A 22 -17.83 -26.33 -11.89
N GLY A 23 -18.35 -25.79 -10.78
CA GLY A 23 -19.45 -24.81 -10.79
C GLY A 23 -19.29 -23.63 -11.77
N GLN A 24 -18.05 -23.29 -12.14
CA GLN A 24 -17.73 -22.28 -13.15
C GLN A 24 -18.29 -22.56 -14.55
N THR A 25 -18.39 -23.82 -15.01
CA THR A 25 -18.97 -24.13 -16.33
C THR A 25 -20.48 -23.92 -16.36
N HIS A 26 -21.17 -24.25 -15.26
CA HIS A 26 -22.60 -23.97 -15.11
C HIS A 26 -22.91 -22.49 -15.00
N TRP A 27 -21.98 -21.66 -14.48
CA TRP A 27 -22.18 -20.21 -14.44
C TRP A 27 -22.41 -19.62 -15.83
N LEU A 28 -21.78 -20.17 -16.88
CA LEU A 28 -21.97 -19.71 -18.26
C LEU A 28 -23.40 -19.94 -18.79
N LEU A 29 -24.12 -20.94 -18.27
CA LEU A 29 -25.54 -21.16 -18.57
C LEU A 29 -26.46 -20.23 -17.78
N HIS A 30 -26.14 -20.02 -16.51
CA HIS A 30 -26.99 -19.24 -15.61
C HIS A 30 -26.82 -17.73 -15.81
N LEU A 31 -25.63 -17.25 -16.18
CA LEU A 31 -25.31 -15.83 -16.39
C LEU A 31 -26.25 -15.14 -17.40
N PRO A 32 -26.50 -15.67 -18.61
CA PRO A 32 -27.42 -15.03 -19.54
C PRO A 32 -28.86 -14.95 -19.01
N ARG A 33 -29.27 -15.93 -18.19
CA ARG A 33 -30.61 -15.97 -17.58
C ARG A 33 -30.69 -14.95 -16.45
N GLU A 34 -29.67 -14.89 -15.60
CA GLU A 34 -29.56 -13.91 -14.53
C GLU A 34 -29.48 -12.48 -15.09
N VAL A 35 -28.73 -12.24 -16.15
CA VAL A 35 -28.67 -10.93 -16.82
C VAL A 35 -30.01 -10.55 -17.43
N GLY A 36 -30.74 -11.51 -18.03
CA GLY A 36 -32.06 -11.26 -18.57
C GLY A 36 -33.12 -10.89 -17.52
N ILE A 37 -33.03 -11.48 -16.32
CA ILE A 37 -33.99 -11.23 -15.23
C ILE A 37 -33.60 -10.00 -14.41
N CYS A 38 -32.30 -9.84 -14.14
CA CYS A 38 -31.79 -8.91 -13.15
C CYS A 38 -31.00 -7.73 -13.74
N GLY A 39 -30.86 -7.69 -15.06
CA GLY A 39 -30.08 -6.68 -15.76
C GLY A 39 -28.56 -6.93 -15.70
N PRO A 40 -27.77 -5.97 -16.22
CA PRO A 40 -26.33 -6.09 -16.26
C PRO A 40 -25.72 -6.33 -14.87
N VAL A 41 -24.79 -7.29 -14.80
CA VAL A 41 -24.15 -7.75 -13.57
C VAL A 41 -23.47 -6.61 -12.77
N HIS A 42 -23.03 -5.55 -13.44
CA HIS A 42 -22.33 -4.43 -12.80
C HIS A 42 -23.16 -3.67 -11.75
N THR A 43 -24.50 -3.61 -11.89
CA THR A 43 -25.36 -2.92 -10.92
C THR A 43 -25.60 -3.73 -9.64
N ARG A 44 -25.27 -5.03 -9.66
CA ARG A 44 -25.47 -5.97 -8.54
C ARG A 44 -24.18 -6.38 -7.84
N TRP A 45 -23.03 -6.03 -8.40
CA TRP A 45 -21.75 -6.35 -7.78
C TRP A 45 -21.56 -5.52 -6.52
N MET A 46 -21.73 -6.15 -5.37
CA MET A 46 -21.37 -5.51 -4.09
C MET A 46 -19.88 -5.23 -3.96
N TYR A 47 -19.05 -5.83 -4.81
CA TYR A 47 -17.59 -5.72 -4.74
C TYR A 47 -17.10 -4.26 -4.71
N PHE A 48 -17.68 -3.35 -5.51
CA PHE A 48 -17.27 -1.93 -5.47
C PHE A 48 -17.66 -1.25 -4.14
N ILE A 49 -18.84 -1.60 -3.60
CA ILE A 49 -19.33 -1.09 -2.31
C ILE A 49 -18.45 -1.63 -1.18
N GLU A 50 -18.15 -2.92 -1.19
CA GLU A 50 -17.31 -3.59 -0.20
C GLU A 50 -15.90 -3.01 -0.20
N ARG A 51 -15.31 -2.78 -1.37
CA ARG A 51 -13.97 -2.17 -1.50
C ARG A 51 -13.98 -0.73 -0.98
N PHE A 52 -15.00 0.05 -1.31
CA PHE A 52 -15.14 1.41 -0.80
C PHE A 52 -15.29 1.43 0.73
N LEU A 53 -16.15 0.57 1.29
CA LEU A 53 -16.32 0.45 2.73
C LEU A 53 -15.04 -0.04 3.43
N ASN A 54 -14.24 -0.87 2.78
CA ASN A 54 -12.95 -1.30 3.32
C ASN A 54 -11.97 -0.12 3.46
N ILE A 55 -11.90 0.75 2.45
CA ILE A 55 -11.09 1.99 2.51
C ILE A 55 -11.58 2.89 3.65
N LEU A 56 -12.90 3.09 3.78
CA LEU A 56 -13.44 3.91 4.86
C LEU A 56 -13.16 3.32 6.25
N LYS A 57 -13.17 2.00 6.39
CA LYS A 57 -12.79 1.33 7.65
C LYS A 57 -11.35 1.64 8.04
N ASP A 58 -10.43 1.71 7.07
CA ASP A 58 -9.04 2.05 7.33
C ASP A 58 -8.85 3.49 7.83
N TYR A 59 -9.79 4.40 7.54
CA TYR A 59 -9.80 5.77 8.08
C TYR A 59 -10.32 5.88 9.52
N VAL A 60 -11.02 4.87 10.04
CA VAL A 60 -11.57 4.89 11.40
C VAL A 60 -10.46 4.61 12.43
N ARG A 61 -9.84 5.67 12.94
CA ARG A 61 -8.89 5.64 14.06
C ARG A 61 -9.60 5.78 15.42
N GLN A 62 -10.75 6.45 15.45
CA GLN A 62 -11.54 6.66 16.66
C GLN A 62 -12.99 6.21 16.49
N HIS A 63 -13.33 5.05 17.06
CA HIS A 63 -14.69 4.50 17.00
C HIS A 63 -15.76 5.35 17.75
N ALA A 64 -15.36 6.18 18.72
CA ALA A 64 -16.28 7.05 19.43
C ALA A 64 -16.83 8.22 18.58
N ARG A 65 -16.13 8.55 17.47
CA ARG A 65 -16.51 9.63 16.53
C ARG A 65 -16.17 9.20 15.10
N MET A 66 -16.88 8.19 14.60
CA MET A 66 -16.53 7.54 13.34
C MET A 66 -16.58 8.49 12.13
N GLU A 67 -17.62 9.32 12.02
CA GLU A 67 -17.77 10.28 10.91
C GLU A 67 -16.61 11.28 10.86
N GLY A 68 -16.23 11.84 12.01
CA GLY A 68 -15.09 12.75 12.11
C GLY A 68 -13.77 12.08 11.75
N SER A 69 -13.56 10.86 12.24
CA SER A 69 -12.35 10.09 11.92
C SER A 69 -12.23 9.75 10.43
N ILE A 70 -13.36 9.43 9.78
CA ILE A 70 -13.40 9.18 8.33
C ILE A 70 -13.08 10.46 7.56
N LEU A 71 -13.69 11.58 7.94
CA LEU A 71 -13.46 12.88 7.29
C LEU A 71 -11.99 13.31 7.40
N GLU A 72 -11.38 13.19 8.59
CA GLU A 72 -9.96 13.48 8.79
C GLU A 72 -9.05 12.58 7.95
N GLY A 73 -9.35 11.27 7.91
CA GLY A 73 -8.59 10.32 7.11
C GLY A 73 -8.69 10.62 5.61
N HIS A 74 -9.88 10.99 5.14
CA HIS A 74 -10.11 11.39 3.76
C HIS A 74 -9.38 12.70 3.40
N LEU A 75 -9.49 13.72 4.24
CA LEU A 75 -8.80 15.00 4.05
C LEU A 75 -7.28 14.81 3.98
N LEU A 76 -6.71 14.01 4.88
CA LEU A 76 -5.28 13.68 4.86
C LEU A 76 -4.89 12.99 3.55
N SER A 77 -5.70 12.05 3.07
CA SER A 77 -5.48 11.36 1.80
C SER A 77 -5.49 12.33 0.62
N GLU A 78 -6.43 13.27 0.57
CA GLU A 78 -6.51 14.28 -0.50
C GLU A 78 -5.31 15.23 -0.47
N ILE A 79 -4.92 15.72 0.72
CA ILE A 79 -3.77 16.61 0.87
C ILE A 79 -2.49 15.90 0.42
N MET A 80 -2.32 14.63 0.78
CA MET A 80 -1.16 13.84 0.35
C MET A 80 -1.15 13.62 -1.16
N PHE A 81 -2.30 13.35 -1.76
CA PHE A 81 -2.42 13.21 -3.20
C PHE A 81 -2.06 14.50 -3.93
N HIS A 82 -2.71 15.60 -3.57
CA HIS A 82 -2.47 16.89 -4.19
C HIS A 82 -1.04 17.39 -3.93
N GLY A 83 -0.53 17.20 -2.71
CA GLY A 83 0.85 17.51 -2.35
C GLY A 83 1.85 16.75 -3.22
N SER A 84 1.61 15.47 -3.50
CA SER A 84 2.46 14.68 -4.38
C SER A 84 2.42 15.13 -5.83
N GLU A 85 1.24 15.54 -6.33
CA GLU A 85 1.09 16.07 -7.69
C GLU A 85 1.84 17.41 -7.84
N VAL A 86 1.70 18.31 -6.87
CA VAL A 86 2.38 19.60 -6.86
C VAL A 86 3.89 19.43 -6.70
N LEU A 87 4.33 18.58 -5.77
CA LEU A 87 5.75 18.30 -5.56
C LEU A 87 6.39 17.67 -6.80
N GLY A 88 5.72 16.72 -7.45
CA GLY A 88 6.21 16.10 -8.69
C GLY A 88 6.30 17.08 -9.88
N ARG A 89 5.52 18.16 -9.87
CA ARG A 89 5.64 19.26 -10.86
C ARG A 89 6.79 20.22 -10.54
N LEU A 90 7.09 20.44 -9.26
CA LEU A 90 8.12 21.36 -8.80
C LEU A 90 9.52 20.74 -8.82
N ASP A 91 9.62 19.47 -8.45
CA ASP A 91 10.85 18.70 -8.41
C ASP A 91 10.59 17.27 -8.87
N SER A 92 11.15 16.92 -10.02
CA SER A 92 11.06 15.58 -10.61
C SER A 92 11.82 14.52 -9.80
N SER A 93 12.68 14.91 -8.86
CA SER A 93 13.32 14.02 -7.89
C SER A 93 12.50 13.80 -6.61
N ALA A 94 11.35 14.49 -6.45
CA ALA A 94 10.53 14.34 -5.26
C ALA A 94 9.95 12.92 -5.16
N PRO A 95 9.94 12.32 -3.96
CA PRO A 95 9.38 10.99 -3.78
C PRO A 95 7.87 11.03 -4.04
N ILE A 96 7.41 10.19 -4.97
CA ILE A 96 5.99 9.98 -5.21
C ILE A 96 5.40 9.40 -3.92
N SER A 97 4.38 10.07 -3.38
CA SER A 97 3.66 9.64 -2.18
C SER A 97 3.23 8.17 -2.31
N SER A 98 3.75 7.29 -1.44
CA SER A 98 3.35 5.88 -1.37
C SER A 98 1.99 5.67 -0.69
N PHE A 99 1.27 6.75 -0.37
CA PHE A 99 0.05 6.69 0.44
C PHE A 99 -1.17 6.27 -0.38
N MET A 100 -1.13 6.54 -1.69
CA MET A 100 -1.83 5.69 -2.63
C MET A 100 -0.93 4.48 -2.83
N ASP A 101 -1.36 3.33 -2.33
CA ASP A 101 -1.25 2.12 -3.14
C ASP A 101 -1.99 2.43 -4.46
N VAL A 102 -1.32 3.17 -5.36
CA VAL A 102 -1.42 2.92 -6.79
C VAL A 102 -0.79 1.55 -6.96
N GLU A 103 -1.46 0.52 -6.45
CA GLU A 103 -1.31 -0.79 -7.04
C GLU A 103 -1.50 -0.54 -8.54
N ASP A 104 -0.60 -1.06 -9.37
CA ASP A 104 -0.91 -1.43 -10.76
C ASP A 104 -0.51 -0.51 -11.94
N VAL A 105 0.60 0.26 -11.90
CA VAL A 105 1.16 0.86 -13.16
C VAL A 105 2.69 0.81 -13.27
N SER A 106 3.34 -0.17 -12.67
CA SER A 106 4.76 -0.45 -12.93
C SER A 106 4.91 -1.96 -13.11
N GLU A 107 4.90 -2.41 -14.36
CA GLU A 107 5.14 -3.80 -14.81
C GLU A 107 6.53 -4.35 -14.44
N THR A 108 7.33 -3.62 -13.66
CA THR A 108 8.76 -3.90 -13.43
C THR A 108 9.10 -4.31 -12.00
N LYS A 109 8.14 -4.48 -11.09
CA LYS A 109 8.45 -4.91 -9.71
C LYS A 109 8.10 -6.37 -9.50
N GLU A 110 9.09 -7.15 -9.08
CA GLU A 110 8.91 -8.50 -8.57
C GLU A 110 8.03 -8.45 -7.31
N TYR A 111 6.85 -9.06 -7.37
CA TYR A 111 5.97 -9.17 -6.23
C TYR A 111 6.27 -10.45 -5.44
N THR A 112 6.50 -10.32 -4.13
CA THR A 112 6.47 -11.49 -3.25
C THR A 112 5.02 -11.92 -3.04
N TYR A 113 4.58 -12.97 -3.73
CA TYR A 113 3.29 -13.62 -3.46
C TYR A 113 3.35 -14.34 -2.11
N GLY A 114 2.57 -13.90 -1.13
CA GLY A 114 2.50 -14.55 0.19
C GLY A 114 1.67 -13.78 1.23
N ARG A 115 1.19 -14.49 2.25
CA ARG A 115 0.46 -13.88 3.38
C ARG A 115 1.42 -12.97 4.15
N LYS A 116 1.23 -11.65 4.07
CA LYS A 116 2.02 -10.65 4.82
C LYS A 116 2.00 -10.99 6.31
N GLN A 117 3.10 -11.50 6.85
CA GLN A 117 3.25 -11.69 8.28
C GLN A 117 3.74 -10.39 8.92
N ARG A 118 2.86 -9.74 9.69
CA ARG A 118 3.23 -8.57 10.48
C ARG A 118 4.09 -9.04 11.67
N LYS A 119 5.40 -8.90 11.55
CA LYS A 119 6.33 -9.10 12.67
C LYS A 119 6.57 -7.76 13.36
N LYS A 120 6.22 -7.68 14.64
CA LYS A 120 6.57 -6.52 15.46
C LYS A 120 8.07 -6.57 15.73
N LEU A 121 8.81 -5.59 15.22
CA LEU A 121 10.24 -5.46 15.46
C LEU A 121 10.48 -5.05 16.92
N ASP A 122 11.47 -5.67 17.55
CA ASP A 122 11.97 -5.19 18.84
C ASP A 122 12.63 -3.81 18.67
N LYS A 123 12.73 -3.02 19.74
CA LYS A 123 13.30 -1.66 19.70
C LYS A 123 14.70 -1.66 19.09
N VAL A 124 15.52 -2.65 19.40
CA VAL A 124 16.88 -2.76 18.87
C VAL A 124 16.85 -3.05 17.36
N GLN A 125 16.02 -3.99 16.94
CA GLN A 125 15.85 -4.36 15.54
C GLN A 125 15.29 -3.20 14.70
N TYR A 126 14.37 -2.43 15.28
CA TYR A 126 13.81 -1.24 14.65
C TYR A 126 14.90 -0.20 14.41
N VAL A 127 15.73 0.09 15.41
CA VAL A 127 16.85 1.04 15.29
C VAL A 127 17.86 0.56 14.24
N GLN A 128 18.22 -0.73 14.25
CA GLN A 128 19.13 -1.32 13.28
C GLN A 128 18.60 -1.21 11.84
N ALA A 129 17.33 -1.56 11.62
CA ALA A 129 16.69 -1.46 10.31
C ALA A 129 16.63 -0.01 9.82
N HIS A 130 16.27 0.93 10.69
CA HIS A 130 16.24 2.36 10.35
C HIS A 130 17.64 2.89 10.00
N THR A 131 18.65 2.55 10.80
CA THR A 131 20.04 2.94 10.52
C THR A 131 20.50 2.35 9.19
N PHE A 132 20.24 1.07 8.94
CA PHE A 132 20.58 0.42 7.68
C PHE A 132 19.97 1.15 6.46
N LEU A 133 18.66 1.43 6.52
CA LEU A 133 17.97 2.14 5.44
C LEU A 133 18.60 3.51 5.18
N LEU A 134 18.85 4.30 6.23
CA LEU A 134 19.41 5.65 6.09
C LEU A 134 20.84 5.65 5.54
N HIS A 135 21.66 4.66 5.91
CA HIS A 135 23.03 4.55 5.39
C HIS A 135 23.09 4.16 3.92
N ASN A 136 22.10 3.42 3.43
CA ASN A 136 22.04 2.96 2.04
C ASN A 136 21.15 3.84 1.14
N TYR A 137 20.45 4.83 1.71
CA TYR A 137 19.59 5.72 0.96
C TYR A 137 20.39 6.85 0.30
N GLU A 138 20.35 6.94 -1.01
CA GLU A 138 21.17 7.86 -1.81
C GLU A 138 20.98 9.35 -1.42
N PRO A 139 19.76 9.86 -1.20
CA PRO A 139 19.57 11.24 -0.72
C PRO A 139 20.15 11.54 0.67
N MET A 140 20.48 10.51 1.46
CA MET A 140 21.07 10.69 2.80
C MET A 140 22.60 10.80 2.77
N GLN A 141 23.25 10.54 1.64
CA GLN A 141 24.72 10.60 1.51
C GLN A 141 25.33 11.96 1.93
N PRO A 142 24.74 13.13 1.58
CA PRO A 142 25.26 14.42 2.04
C PRO A 142 25.23 14.57 3.57
N TRP A 143 24.21 14.01 4.22
CA TRP A 143 24.05 14.05 5.67
C TRP A 143 24.99 13.08 6.39
N LEU A 144 25.29 11.94 5.78
CA LEU A 144 26.31 11.00 6.25
C LEU A 144 27.69 11.63 6.20
N ALA A 145 28.06 12.29 5.10
CA ALA A 145 29.32 13.02 4.98
C ALA A 145 29.45 14.11 6.05
N LYS A 146 28.38 14.87 6.30
CA LYS A 146 28.33 15.89 7.36
C LYS A 146 28.46 15.27 8.77
N PHE A 147 27.86 14.12 9.00
CA PHE A 147 28.00 13.39 10.25
C PHE A 147 29.45 12.94 10.49
N ASP A 148 30.09 12.38 9.46
CA ASP A 148 31.49 11.96 9.52
C ASP A 148 32.45 13.15 9.75
N GLU A 149 32.18 14.29 9.12
CA GLU A 149 32.92 15.53 9.34
C GLU A 149 32.76 16.07 10.78
N THR A 150 31.54 16.02 11.34
CA THR A 150 31.34 16.41 12.76
C THR A 150 32.04 15.47 13.73
N ARG A 151 32.22 14.20 13.34
CA ARG A 151 32.97 13.20 14.11
C ARG A 151 34.49 13.42 14.02
N SER A 152 35.00 13.96 12.91
CA SER A 152 36.43 14.27 12.73
C SER A 152 36.85 15.63 13.31
N ASN A 153 35.99 16.64 13.27
CA ASN A 153 36.38 18.04 13.52
C ASN A 153 36.29 18.53 14.99
N GLY A 154 35.73 17.77 15.94
CA GLY A 154 35.55 18.31 17.30
C GLY A 154 35.49 17.27 18.41
N ARG A 155 36.46 17.36 19.33
CA ARG A 155 36.43 16.98 20.76
C ARG A 155 35.47 15.85 21.13
N ALA A 156 36.06 14.69 21.45
CA ALA A 156 35.51 13.67 22.32
C ALA A 156 34.30 14.13 23.17
N ILE A 157 33.07 13.84 22.72
CA ILE A 157 32.01 13.50 23.65
C ILE A 157 32.24 12.03 24.00
N ARG A 158 33.18 11.80 24.91
CA ARG A 158 33.29 10.55 25.67
C ARG A 158 32.11 10.50 26.64
N HIS A 159 30.90 10.34 26.11
CA HIS A 159 29.76 9.83 26.87
C HIS A 159 29.54 8.39 26.41
N PRO A 160 29.20 7.42 27.29
CA PRO A 160 29.21 5.99 26.95
C PRO A 160 28.25 5.59 25.82
N SER A 161 27.35 6.48 25.42
CA SER A 161 26.51 6.35 24.23
C SER A 161 27.15 7.14 23.08
N SER A 162 27.92 6.47 22.22
CA SER A 162 28.33 7.04 20.93
C SER A 162 27.08 7.57 20.22
N THR A 163 27.04 8.87 19.90
CA THR A 163 25.88 9.45 19.22
C THR A 163 25.66 8.76 17.89
N THR A 164 24.59 7.98 17.79
CA THR A 164 24.22 7.31 16.54
C THR A 164 23.79 8.34 15.51
N PHE A 165 23.94 8.04 14.22
CA PHE A 165 23.50 8.90 13.12
C PHE A 165 22.04 9.38 13.31
N LEU A 166 21.18 8.53 13.86
CA LEU A 166 19.80 8.88 14.21
C LEU A 166 19.70 10.00 15.26
N GLN A 167 20.54 10.01 16.29
CA GLN A 167 20.57 11.08 17.28
C GLN A 167 21.08 12.39 16.67
N PHE A 168 22.07 12.31 15.77
CA PHE A 168 22.53 13.46 14.99
C PHE A 168 21.41 14.07 14.15
N MET A 169 20.70 13.25 13.37
CA MET A 169 19.57 13.71 12.57
C MET A 169 18.44 14.29 13.44
N ARG A 170 18.13 13.65 14.57
CA ARG A 170 17.10 14.15 15.50
C ARG A 170 17.45 15.53 16.07
N ASN A 171 18.73 15.78 16.34
CA ASN A 171 19.20 17.09 16.80
C ASN A 171 19.16 18.15 15.71
N ILE A 172 19.40 17.78 14.44
CA ILE A 172 19.26 18.69 13.30
C ILE A 172 17.81 19.10 13.12
N ILE A 173 16.89 18.13 13.14
CA ILE A 173 15.45 18.38 12.98
C ILE A 173 14.95 19.32 14.09
N ARG A 174 15.31 19.04 15.36
CA ARG A 174 14.97 19.94 16.48
C ARG A 174 15.46 21.38 16.27
N LYS A 175 16.69 21.54 15.79
CA LYS A 175 17.24 22.87 15.48
C LYS A 175 16.57 23.57 14.31
N MET A 176 15.92 22.83 13.41
CA MET A 176 15.12 23.38 12.31
C MET A 176 13.71 23.79 12.78
N ASP A 177 13.17 23.13 13.81
CA ASP A 177 11.86 23.45 14.38
C ASP A 177 11.91 24.65 15.37
N ASP A 178 13.07 24.89 15.98
CA ASP A 178 13.29 25.94 16.99
C ASP A 178 13.67 27.33 16.40
N GLY A 179 13.65 27.50 15.07
CA GLY A 179 14.01 28.75 14.35
C GLY A 179 12.92 29.24 13.43
#